data_AF-A0A2A4IQE2-F1
#
_entry.id   AF-A0A2A4IQE2-F1
#
_cell.length_a   1.000
_cell.length_b   1.000
_cell.length_c   1.000
_cell.angle_alpha   90.00
_cell.angle_beta   90.00
_cell.angle_gamma   90.00
#
_symmetry.space_group_name_H-M   'P 1'
#
loop_
_entity.id
_entity.type
_entity.pdbx_description
1 polymer ?
#
loop_
_entity_poly.entity_id
_entity_poly.type
_entity_poly.pdbx_seq_one_letter_code
_entity_poly.pdbx_strand_id
1 'polypeptide(L)'
;MNKKILLSILLVLVLAVSCKNNTTDSTATTKVTFDDFRDEISNSLEGLDIATTGQMPIPAITYAATGSENTINIQVTGANNATASSEDAATKMQTALNGIANSKIKYTVTQDSFPTSTTDVVSYEIVMTPTSGEFDVNSFINGGLNDTAQTTAQKITFWLDITPNNATWTDVIATSK
;
A
#
# COMPACT_ATOMS: atom_id res chain seq x y z
N MET A 1 -23.66 -56.15 -40.11
CA MET A 1 -22.71 -55.01 -40.25
C MET A 1 -22.89 -53.93 -39.17
N ASN A 2 -23.30 -54.25 -37.94
CA ASN A 2 -23.75 -53.21 -36.98
C ASN A 2 -22.79 -52.97 -35.80
N LYS A 3 -21.68 -53.70 -35.69
CA LYS A 3 -20.75 -53.59 -34.54
C LYS A 3 -19.60 -52.60 -34.76
N LYS A 4 -19.39 -52.08 -35.98
CA LYS A 4 -18.32 -51.12 -36.29
C LYS A 4 -18.72 -49.66 -36.05
N ILE A 5 -20.02 -49.35 -36.04
CA ILE A 5 -20.53 -47.96 -35.89
C ILE A 5 -20.46 -47.51 -34.42
N LEU A 6 -20.71 -48.41 -33.47
CA LEU A 6 -20.68 -48.11 -32.04
C LEU A 6 -19.28 -47.75 -31.52
N LEU A 7 -18.22 -48.35 -32.07
CA LEU A 7 -16.85 -48.10 -31.60
C LEU A 7 -16.33 -46.72 -32.08
N SER A 8 -16.71 -46.29 -33.29
CA SER A 8 -16.30 -45.00 -33.85
C SER A 8 -16.97 -43.82 -33.15
N ILE A 9 -18.21 -43.97 -32.68
CA ILE A 9 -18.93 -42.91 -31.95
C ILE A 9 -18.36 -42.72 -30.54
N LEU A 10 -17.97 -43.80 -29.87
CA LEU A 10 -17.35 -43.73 -28.54
C LEU A 10 -15.99 -43.02 -28.59
N LEU A 11 -15.22 -43.20 -29.66
CA LEU A 11 -13.91 -42.56 -29.83
C LEU A 11 -14.01 -41.04 -30.07
N VAL A 12 -15.04 -40.58 -30.78
CA VAL A 12 -15.30 -39.14 -31.03
C VAL A 12 -15.77 -38.42 -29.76
N LEU A 13 -16.54 -39.10 -28.91
CA LEU A 13 -16.99 -38.56 -27.63
C LEU A 13 -15.85 -38.36 -26.64
N VAL A 14 -14.85 -39.24 -26.60
CA VAL A 14 -13.69 -39.10 -25.70
C VAL A 14 -12.75 -37.98 -26.14
N LEU A 15 -12.57 -37.75 -27.45
CA LEU A 15 -11.80 -36.60 -27.95
C LEU A 15 -12.51 -35.25 -27.69
N ALA A 16 -13.84 -35.20 -27.78
CA ALA A 16 -14.61 -33.98 -27.52
C ALA A 16 -14.58 -33.55 -26.04
N VAL A 17 -14.43 -34.50 -25.12
CA VAL A 17 -14.25 -34.20 -23.68
C VAL A 17 -12.83 -33.73 -23.38
N SER A 18 -11.80 -34.18 -24.13
CA SER A 18 -10.42 -33.70 -23.92
C SER A 18 -10.15 -32.30 -24.49
N CYS A 19 -10.97 -31.80 -25.42
CA CYS A 19 -10.89 -30.42 -25.89
C CYS A 19 -11.63 -29.42 -24.99
N LYS A 20 -12.51 -29.88 -24.09
CA LYS A 20 -13.27 -28.98 -23.20
C LYS A 20 -12.56 -28.68 -21.87
N ASN A 21 -11.55 -29.47 -21.52
CA ASN A 21 -10.76 -29.27 -20.29
C ASN A 21 -9.46 -28.48 -20.52
N ASN A 22 -9.24 -27.97 -21.73
CA ASN A 22 -8.14 -27.04 -22.01
C ASN A 22 -8.67 -25.61 -22.20
N THR A 23 -9.68 -25.23 -21.41
CA THR A 23 -9.79 -23.82 -21.05
C THR A 23 -8.52 -23.52 -20.29
N THR A 24 -7.55 -22.94 -20.99
CA THR A 24 -6.50 -22.13 -20.40
C THR A 24 -7.15 -21.41 -19.24
N ASP A 25 -6.75 -21.73 -18.02
CA ASP A 25 -7.08 -20.90 -16.87
C ASP A 25 -6.76 -19.49 -17.33
N SER A 26 -7.82 -18.70 -17.54
CA SER A 26 -7.65 -17.27 -17.61
C SER A 26 -7.02 -16.98 -16.27
N THR A 27 -5.71 -16.75 -16.26
CA THR A 27 -5.03 -16.12 -15.15
C THR A 27 -5.77 -14.80 -15.02
N ALA A 28 -6.84 -14.81 -14.23
CA ALA A 28 -7.50 -13.62 -13.77
C ALA A 28 -6.40 -12.91 -12.99
N THR A 29 -5.73 -11.99 -13.66
CA THR A 29 -4.88 -11.00 -13.03
C THR A 29 -5.81 -10.25 -12.09
N THR A 30 -5.88 -10.75 -10.86
CA THR A 30 -6.76 -10.20 -9.84
C THR A 30 -6.20 -8.84 -9.55
N LYS A 31 -6.92 -7.80 -9.97
CA LYS A 31 -6.50 -6.43 -9.76
C LYS A 31 -6.35 -6.18 -8.26
N VAL A 32 -5.33 -5.46 -7.88
CA VAL A 32 -5.15 -5.03 -6.50
C VAL A 32 -6.21 -3.97 -6.19
N THR A 33 -6.96 -4.16 -5.12
CA THR A 33 -8.06 -3.27 -4.72
C THR A 33 -7.64 -2.34 -3.57
N PHE A 34 -8.45 -1.33 -3.29
CA PHE A 34 -8.26 -0.49 -2.11
C PHE A 34 -8.33 -1.28 -0.80
N ASP A 35 -9.17 -2.33 -0.73
CA ASP A 35 -9.25 -3.19 0.45
C ASP A 35 -7.94 -3.96 0.67
N ASP A 36 -7.33 -4.49 -0.39
CA ASP A 36 -6.00 -5.13 -0.30
C ASP A 36 -4.96 -4.14 0.25
N PHE A 37 -4.96 -2.90 -0.27
CA PHE A 37 -4.09 -1.83 0.22
C PHE A 37 -4.34 -1.52 1.69
N ARG A 38 -5.60 -1.23 2.06
CA ARG A 38 -6.00 -0.84 3.41
C ARG A 38 -5.57 -1.89 4.43
N ASP A 39 -5.83 -3.16 4.13
CA ASP A 39 -5.52 -4.26 5.03
C ASP A 39 -4.00 -4.44 5.15
N GLU A 40 -3.23 -4.34 4.06
CA GLU A 40 -1.76 -4.46 4.11
C GLU A 40 -1.11 -3.29 4.87
N ILE A 41 -1.48 -2.05 4.56
CA ILE A 41 -0.85 -0.87 5.18
C ILE A 41 -1.27 -0.69 6.64
N SER A 42 -2.55 -0.92 6.99
CA SER A 42 -3.03 -0.77 8.36
C SER A 42 -2.31 -1.77 9.25
N ASN A 43 -2.25 -3.04 8.85
CA ASN A 43 -1.54 -4.07 9.62
C ASN A 43 -0.04 -3.79 9.81
N SER A 44 0.59 -3.06 8.88
CA SER A 44 2.04 -2.86 8.89
C SER A 44 2.47 -1.59 9.61
N LEU A 45 1.65 -0.54 9.52
CA LEU A 45 1.96 0.77 10.11
C LEU A 45 1.19 1.04 11.41
N GLU A 46 0.09 0.34 11.68
CA GLU A 46 -0.66 0.48 12.93
C GLU A 46 0.23 0.08 14.12
N GLY A 47 0.42 1.02 15.04
CA GLY A 47 1.23 0.83 16.24
C GLY A 47 2.74 0.85 15.97
N LEU A 48 3.20 1.19 14.77
CA LEU A 48 4.63 1.29 14.47
C LEU A 48 5.28 2.38 15.33
N ASP A 49 6.25 2.01 16.16
CA ASP A 49 6.99 2.96 17.00
C ASP A 49 8.16 3.60 16.23
N ILE A 50 7.99 4.87 15.89
CA ILE A 50 9.00 5.64 15.15
C ILE A 50 10.02 6.32 16.05
N ALA A 51 9.87 6.25 17.38
CA ALA A 51 10.79 6.92 18.31
C ALA A 51 12.21 6.32 18.29
N THR A 52 13.20 7.20 18.42
CA THR A 52 14.58 6.84 18.82
C THR A 52 14.66 6.65 20.34
N THR A 53 13.88 7.42 21.11
CA THR A 53 13.77 7.28 22.57
C THR A 53 12.33 7.41 23.06
N GLY A 54 11.95 6.63 24.08
CA GLY A 54 10.56 6.55 24.53
C GLY A 54 9.69 5.77 23.55
N GLN A 55 8.38 6.05 23.56
CA GLN A 55 7.43 5.50 22.57
C GLN A 55 6.80 6.66 21.81
N MET A 56 6.68 6.52 20.50
CA MET A 56 5.92 7.38 19.60
C MET A 56 5.25 6.50 18.53
N PRO A 57 4.16 5.79 18.87
CA PRO A 57 3.46 4.92 17.93
C PRO A 57 2.67 5.71 16.89
N ILE A 58 2.67 5.22 15.65
CA ILE A 58 1.72 5.60 14.61
C ILE A 58 0.35 5.00 14.99
N PRO A 59 -0.69 5.80 15.28
CA PRO A 59 -2.01 5.26 15.56
C PRO A 59 -2.67 4.70 14.29
N ALA A 60 -3.85 4.10 14.44
CA ALA A 60 -4.63 3.60 13.31
C ALA A 60 -4.82 4.68 12.24
N ILE A 61 -4.48 4.31 11.00
CA ILE A 61 -4.55 5.19 9.84
C ILE A 61 -6.01 5.37 9.44
N THR A 62 -6.49 6.61 9.36
CA THR A 62 -7.84 6.92 8.89
C THR A 62 -7.79 7.40 7.45
N TYR A 63 -8.57 6.77 6.58
CA TYR A 63 -8.70 7.15 5.18
C TYR A 63 -9.92 8.04 5.00
N ALA A 64 -9.71 9.20 4.39
CA ALA A 64 -10.78 10.12 4.05
C ALA A 64 -10.75 10.41 2.55
N ALA A 65 -11.92 10.43 1.92
CA ALA A 65 -12.07 10.92 0.56
C ALA A 65 -12.05 12.45 0.58
N THR A 66 -10.86 13.06 0.61
CA THR A 66 -10.74 14.51 0.66
C THR A 66 -9.83 15.03 -0.44
N GLY A 67 -10.38 15.92 -1.26
CA GLY A 67 -9.58 16.84 -2.09
C GLY A 67 -9.06 16.27 -3.41
N SER A 68 -8.04 16.96 -3.92
CA SER A 68 -7.37 16.69 -5.19
C SER A 68 -6.02 15.99 -5.04
N GLU A 69 -5.51 15.84 -3.81
CA GLU A 69 -4.26 15.16 -3.48
C GLU A 69 -4.52 14.03 -2.49
N ASN A 70 -3.83 12.91 -2.70
CA ASN A 70 -3.96 11.71 -1.88
C ASN A 70 -3.15 11.87 -0.56
N THR A 71 -3.68 12.56 0.44
CA THR A 71 -2.96 12.78 1.71
C THR A 71 -3.68 12.17 2.90
N ILE A 72 -2.94 11.42 3.73
CA ILE A 72 -3.41 10.84 4.97
C ILE A 72 -2.72 11.54 6.15
N ASN A 73 -3.49 12.20 6.98
CA ASN A 73 -2.99 12.93 8.14
C ASN A 73 -3.01 12.05 9.38
N ILE A 74 -1.88 11.97 10.07
CA ILE A 74 -1.68 11.18 11.28
C ILE A 74 -1.08 12.05 12.37
N GLN A 75 -1.68 12.01 13.55
CA GLN A 75 -1.08 12.59 14.75
C GLN A 75 -0.46 11.48 15.60
N VAL A 76 0.85 11.52 15.79
CA VAL A 76 1.55 10.55 16.65
C VAL A 76 1.70 11.12 18.05
N THR A 77 1.31 10.36 19.07
CA THR A 77 1.45 10.80 20.47
C THR A 77 2.60 10.05 21.12
N GLY A 78 3.59 10.77 21.63
CA GLY A 78 4.71 10.17 22.33
C GLY A 78 4.68 10.39 23.84
N ALA A 79 5.50 9.61 24.56
CA ALA A 79 5.81 9.89 25.96
C ALA A 79 6.56 11.23 26.08
N ASN A 80 6.50 11.88 27.25
CA ASN A 80 7.25 13.11 27.49
C ASN A 80 8.74 12.92 27.17
N ASN A 81 9.30 13.83 26.36
CA ASN A 81 10.66 13.80 25.84
C ASN A 81 10.95 12.66 24.86
N ALA A 82 9.94 11.95 24.34
CA ALA A 82 10.16 11.03 23.24
C ALA A 82 10.65 11.82 22.02
N THR A 83 11.62 11.23 21.32
CA THR A 83 12.26 11.86 20.18
C THR A 83 12.29 10.94 18.99
N ALA A 84 12.21 11.49 17.78
CA ALA A 84 12.36 10.75 16.54
C ALA A 84 13.21 11.56 15.54
N SER A 85 14.00 10.89 14.71
CA SER A 85 14.48 11.47 13.46
C SER A 85 13.44 11.21 12.38
N SER A 86 13.18 12.22 11.56
CA SER A 86 12.32 12.10 10.38
C SER A 86 12.86 11.08 9.37
N GLU A 87 14.18 11.02 9.16
CA GLU A 87 14.81 10.01 8.29
C GLU A 87 14.69 8.59 8.86
N ASP A 88 14.90 8.42 10.18
CA ASP A 88 14.72 7.13 10.84
C ASP A 88 13.26 6.66 10.76
N ALA A 89 12.29 7.56 10.89
CA ALA A 89 10.87 7.26 10.75
C ALA A 89 10.56 6.74 9.34
N ALA A 90 11.08 7.39 8.29
CA ALA A 90 10.96 6.90 6.91
C ALA A 90 11.55 5.48 6.75
N THR A 91 12.75 5.24 7.29
CA THR A 91 13.42 3.94 7.23
C THR A 91 12.63 2.85 7.95
N LYS A 92 12.06 3.15 9.12
CA LYS A 92 11.21 2.22 9.87
C LYS A 92 9.92 1.89 9.11
N MET A 93 9.26 2.89 8.51
CA MET A 93 8.07 2.68 7.67
C MET A 93 8.40 1.83 6.43
N GLN A 94 9.49 2.14 5.73
CA GLN A 94 9.97 1.35 4.59
C GLN A 94 10.23 -0.11 4.98
N THR A 95 10.85 -0.32 6.14
CA THR A 95 11.15 -1.66 6.67
C THR A 95 9.89 -2.43 7.00
N ALA A 96 8.92 -1.78 7.66
CA ALA A 96 7.63 -2.40 8.01
C ALA A 96 6.87 -2.84 6.75
N LEU A 97 6.78 -1.96 5.74
CA LEU A 97 6.09 -2.26 4.48
C LEU A 97 6.81 -3.34 3.65
N ASN A 98 8.15 -3.36 3.64
CA ASN A 98 8.90 -4.41 2.97
C ASN A 98 8.85 -5.77 3.71
N GLY A 99 8.47 -5.77 4.98
CA GLY A 99 8.32 -6.97 5.81
C GLY A 99 7.06 -7.78 5.53
N ILE A 100 6.11 -7.28 4.73
CA ILE A 100 4.83 -7.93 4.46
C ILE A 100 5.03 -9.15 3.54
N ALA A 101 4.94 -10.35 4.11
CA ALA A 101 5.07 -11.59 3.37
C ALA A 101 3.92 -11.76 2.35
N ASN A 102 4.26 -12.12 1.11
CA ASN A 102 3.32 -12.32 0.00
C ASN A 102 2.49 -11.08 -0.38
N SER A 103 2.95 -9.87 -0.05
CA SER A 103 2.26 -8.64 -0.43
C SER A 103 2.04 -8.54 -1.94
N LYS A 104 0.84 -8.08 -2.31
CA LYS A 104 0.47 -7.81 -3.70
C LYS A 104 1.04 -6.48 -4.21
N ILE A 105 1.61 -5.67 -3.31
CA ILE A 105 2.05 -4.30 -3.53
C ILE A 105 3.53 -4.17 -3.17
N LYS A 106 4.26 -3.39 -3.95
CA LYS A 106 5.59 -2.91 -3.57
C LYS A 106 5.48 -1.46 -3.14
N TYR A 107 6.18 -1.14 -2.06
CA TYR A 107 6.17 0.18 -1.44
C TYR A 107 7.55 0.81 -1.52
N THR A 108 7.59 2.08 -1.88
CA THR A 108 8.72 2.97 -1.64
C THR A 108 8.27 4.09 -0.73
N VAL A 109 9.06 4.38 0.29
CA VAL A 109 8.84 5.48 1.24
C VAL A 109 9.97 6.48 1.07
N THR A 110 9.62 7.72 0.76
CA THR A 110 10.56 8.83 0.67
C THR A 110 10.13 9.94 1.62
N GLN A 111 11.07 10.53 2.36
CA GLN A 111 10.79 11.76 3.09
C GLN A 111 10.68 12.91 2.10
N ASP A 112 9.52 13.58 2.06
CA ASP A 112 9.26 14.67 1.11
C ASP A 112 9.61 16.04 1.72
N SER A 113 9.43 16.18 3.03
CA SER A 113 9.70 17.43 3.77
C SER A 113 10.65 17.21 4.94
N PHE A 114 11.42 18.23 5.31
CA PHE A 114 12.29 18.21 6.48
C PHE A 114 11.76 19.18 7.55
N PRO A 115 11.75 18.79 8.84
CA PRO A 115 11.26 19.66 9.90
C PRO A 115 12.18 20.88 10.08
N THR A 116 11.59 22.07 10.20
CA THR A 116 12.27 23.34 10.51
C THR A 116 12.05 23.79 11.96
N SER A 117 11.12 23.12 12.65
CA SER A 117 10.87 23.14 14.08
C SER A 117 10.70 21.71 14.59
N THR A 118 10.88 21.52 15.89
CA THR A 118 10.76 20.21 16.57
C THR A 118 9.35 19.64 16.56
N THR A 119 8.34 20.43 16.21
CA THR A 119 6.91 20.03 16.19
C THR A 119 6.27 20.15 14.81
N ASP A 120 7.06 20.37 13.75
CA ASP A 120 6.52 20.50 12.40
C ASP A 120 5.84 19.20 11.95
N VAL A 121 4.86 19.36 11.05
CA VAL A 121 4.33 18.23 10.28
C VAL A 121 5.42 17.81 9.30
N VAL A 122 5.68 16.50 9.24
CA VAL A 122 6.60 15.91 8.25
C VAL A 122 5.79 15.01 7.33
N SER A 123 5.89 15.28 6.03
CA SER A 123 5.27 14.50 4.97
C SER A 123 6.22 13.43 4.42
N TYR A 124 5.67 12.24 4.23
CA TYR A 124 6.34 11.10 3.61
C TYR A 124 5.57 10.67 2.36
N GLU A 125 6.23 10.69 1.22
CA GLU A 125 5.68 10.14 -0.02
C GLU A 125 5.73 8.62 0.03
N ILE A 126 4.58 7.98 -0.19
CA ILE A 126 4.45 6.54 -0.34
C ILE A 126 4.06 6.23 -1.78
N VAL A 127 4.92 5.52 -2.49
CA VAL A 127 4.66 5.05 -3.85
C VAL A 127 4.35 3.56 -3.83
N MET A 128 3.17 3.22 -4.33
CA MET A 128 2.70 1.85 -4.48
C MET A 128 2.76 1.41 -5.94
N THR A 129 3.25 0.19 -6.18
CA THR A 129 3.19 -0.48 -7.48
C THR A 129 2.73 -1.92 -7.31
N PRO A 130 1.91 -2.49 -8.21
CA PRO A 130 1.48 -3.88 -8.06
C PRO A 130 2.67 -4.81 -8.33
N THR A 131 2.85 -5.85 -7.51
CA THR A 131 3.86 -6.89 -7.76
C THR A 131 3.57 -7.65 -9.06
N SER A 132 2.29 -7.80 -9.39
CA SER A 132 1.80 -8.37 -10.65
C SER A 132 0.44 -7.76 -11.02
N GLY A 133 0.17 -7.61 -12.33
CA GLY A 133 -1.12 -7.12 -12.80
C GLY A 133 -1.25 -5.60 -12.72
N GLU A 134 -2.40 -5.12 -12.24
CA GLU A 134 -2.77 -3.71 -12.18
C GLU A 134 -3.59 -3.41 -10.92
N PHE A 135 -3.65 -2.14 -10.51
CA PHE A 135 -4.63 -1.66 -9.55
C PHE A 135 -6.02 -1.53 -10.18
N ASP A 136 -7.05 -1.80 -9.39
CA ASP A 136 -8.41 -1.35 -9.69
C ASP A 136 -8.57 0.11 -9.27
N VAL A 137 -8.24 1.02 -10.19
CA VAL A 137 -8.28 2.47 -9.99
C VAL A 137 -9.61 2.94 -9.39
N ASN A 138 -10.74 2.36 -9.81
CA ASN A 138 -12.05 2.76 -9.30
C ASN A 138 -12.20 2.41 -7.81
N SER A 139 -11.67 1.26 -7.38
CA SER A 139 -11.68 0.90 -5.96
C SER A 139 -10.88 1.90 -5.11
N PHE A 140 -9.74 2.38 -5.61
CA PHE A 140 -8.90 3.36 -4.92
C PHE A 140 -9.52 4.75 -4.87
N ILE A 141 -10.09 5.22 -5.98
CA ILE A 141 -10.85 6.48 -6.02
C ILE A 141 -12.01 6.44 -5.00
N ASN A 142 -12.76 5.34 -4.96
CA ASN A 142 -13.88 5.18 -4.03
C ASN A 142 -13.43 5.03 -2.56
N GLY A 143 -12.22 4.51 -2.33
CA GLY A 143 -11.59 4.39 -1.01
C GLY A 143 -11.00 5.69 -0.47
N GLY A 144 -10.92 6.74 -1.31
CA GLY A 144 -10.47 8.07 -0.92
C GLY A 144 -9.15 8.52 -1.56
N LEU A 145 -8.52 7.67 -2.38
CA LEU A 145 -7.34 8.01 -3.17
C LEU A 145 -7.78 8.41 -4.59
N ASN A 146 -8.30 9.63 -4.73
CA ASN A 146 -9.04 10.12 -5.89
C ASN A 146 -8.24 11.00 -6.86
N ASP A 147 -6.97 11.29 -6.57
CA ASP A 147 -6.10 12.04 -7.48
C ASP A 147 -5.73 11.17 -8.69
N THR A 148 -6.28 11.48 -9.87
CA THR A 148 -6.05 10.68 -11.09
C THR A 148 -4.65 10.85 -11.70
N ALA A 149 -3.92 11.93 -11.37
CA ALA A 149 -2.53 12.07 -11.77
C ALA A 149 -1.62 11.13 -10.96
N GLN A 150 -2.00 10.89 -9.71
CA GLN A 150 -1.26 10.02 -8.79
C GLN A 150 -1.85 8.60 -8.67
N THR A 151 -3.05 8.35 -9.18
CA THR A 151 -3.77 7.07 -9.06
C THR A 151 -4.00 6.49 -10.45
N THR A 152 -3.16 5.54 -10.83
CA THR A 152 -3.21 4.87 -12.13
C THR A 152 -3.28 3.36 -11.96
N ALA A 153 -3.49 2.63 -13.05
CA ALA A 153 -3.49 1.17 -13.03
C ALA A 153 -2.12 0.58 -12.61
N GLN A 154 -1.03 1.34 -12.68
CA GLN A 154 0.33 0.81 -12.44
C GLN A 154 1.05 1.45 -11.25
N LYS A 155 0.56 2.60 -10.79
CA LYS A 155 1.18 3.38 -9.72
C LYS A 155 0.13 4.14 -8.97
N ILE A 156 0.21 4.10 -7.65
CA ILE A 156 -0.54 4.97 -6.75
C ILE A 156 0.44 5.70 -5.84
N THR A 157 0.40 7.03 -5.83
CA THR A 157 1.15 7.85 -4.86
C THR A 157 0.19 8.43 -3.84
N PHE A 158 0.61 8.46 -2.59
CA PHE A 158 -0.06 9.19 -1.53
C PHE A 158 0.95 9.68 -0.51
N TRP A 159 0.56 10.65 0.31
CA TRP A 159 1.40 11.22 1.36
C TRP A 159 0.88 10.83 2.73
N LEU A 160 1.80 10.55 3.64
CA LEU A 160 1.53 10.36 5.06
C LEU A 160 2.08 11.56 5.81
N ASP A 161 1.19 12.41 6.33
CA ASP A 161 1.57 13.61 7.07
C ASP A 161 1.56 13.30 8.56
N ILE A 162 2.75 13.31 9.18
CA ILE A 162 2.92 12.99 10.59
C ILE A 162 3.08 14.27 11.41
N THR A 163 2.14 14.49 12.33
CA THR A 163 2.22 15.54 13.34
C THR A 163 2.60 14.94 14.69
N PRO A 164 3.76 15.30 15.28
CA PRO A 164 4.10 14.85 16.62
C PRO A 164 3.28 15.59 17.70
N ASN A 165 2.89 14.85 18.74
CA ASN A 165 2.18 15.34 19.92
C ASN A 165 2.87 14.85 21.19
N ASN A 166 3.18 15.76 22.13
CA ASN A 166 3.97 15.48 23.34
C ASN A 166 5.36 14.84 23.08
N ALA A 167 5.90 15.03 21.87
CA ALA A 167 7.17 14.50 21.42
C ALA A 167 7.76 15.41 20.33
N THR A 168 9.02 15.19 19.94
CA THR A 168 9.75 16.12 19.04
C THR A 168 10.63 15.44 18.00
N TRP A 169 10.77 16.07 16.84
CA TRP A 169 11.81 15.76 15.85
C TRP A 169 13.20 16.18 16.33
N THR A 170 14.25 15.41 16.01
CA THR A 170 15.64 15.68 16.41
C THR A 170 16.49 16.29 15.31
N ASP A 171 16.13 16.08 14.06
CA ASP A 171 16.86 16.43 12.84
C ASP A 171 16.31 17.71 12.19
N VAL A 172 16.11 18.74 13.00
CA VAL A 172 15.58 20.03 12.55
C VAL A 172 16.60 20.79 11.71
N ILE A 173 16.27 21.08 10.46
CA ILE A 173 17.11 21.89 9.57
C ILE A 173 16.86 23.37 9.86
N ALA A 174 17.89 24.06 10.37
CA ALA A 174 17.80 25.49 10.61
C ALA A 174 17.57 26.24 9.29
N THR A 175 16.46 26.96 9.19
CA THR A 175 16.26 27.92 8.10
C THR A 175 17.15 29.13 8.36
N SER A 176 18.21 29.29 7.56
CA SER A 176 18.99 30.52 7.52
C SER A 176 18.08 31.66 7.06
N LYS A 177 17.75 32.57 7.97
CA LYS A 177 17.00 33.80 7.68
C LYS A 177 17.77 34.74 6.77
#